data_AF-A0A519L2M3-F1
#
_entry.id   AF-A0A519L2M3-F1
#
_cell.length_a   1.000
_cell.length_b   1.000
_cell.length_c   1.000
_cell.angle_alpha   90.00
_cell.angle_beta   90.00
_cell.angle_gamma   90.00
#
_symmetry.space_group_name_H-M   'P 1'
#
loop_
_entity.id
_entity.type
_entity.pdbx_description
1 polymer ?
#
loop_
_entity_poly.entity_id
_entity_poly.type
_entity_poly.pdbx_seq_one_letter_code
_entity_poly.pdbx_strand_id
1 'polypeptide(L)'
;MKNILLFLFLTFSLLSYSQDNYVHSIEKKQQFLNLSGKPLTNKFTNMKSVKVVYDYAAKKIYFFNSTRYTYHYDFCFQVLGFNGELDEFNRQSYNETNKRTYLLANINYLEDSDDWVMELAASDEMNAGLINFFYNEVNKNVYFKDKLKFYLNSPHTILLSSKKELKIPAVLSDYIFKRITEQSIENTASVGILKKYDLQKKADFNPKSDEIIIINTTPEFIPTVRGIIITELQTPLSHLVLLAKNRNIPVYIDTKVWDKPSVNALLGKKVELVTRESSYSLKASQKPIPVKKAVKEIILKKDFSVTDLVDLETETSANIVHSIGSKATNLGLLKQIQKDMKSFKTPEYAFAIPFYYFDQHIKENKLQDKINALYLIPKDSVKLLEKELKAFRKTVKNSKVNPELLKKIEEKLSAQNDFKNFRFRSSTNAEDMEGFNGAGLYDSKTAIIGDPDKTVEKAILDVWSSFW
;
A
#
# COMPACT_ATOMS: atom_id res chain seq x y z
N MET A 1 0.66 -13.56 72.43
CA MET A 1 1.41 -14.30 71.39
C MET A 1 0.44 -15.07 70.49
N LYS A 2 -0.18 -14.40 69.51
CA LYS A 2 -0.97 -15.07 68.45
C LYS A 2 -1.25 -14.20 67.22
N ASN A 3 -0.47 -13.12 66.99
CA ASN A 3 -0.67 -12.19 65.87
C ASN A 3 0.64 -11.84 65.12
N ILE A 4 1.69 -12.65 65.24
CA ILE A 4 2.98 -12.42 64.55
C ILE A 4 3.25 -13.49 63.46
N LEU A 5 2.47 -14.57 63.41
CA LEU A 5 2.66 -15.62 62.40
C LEU A 5 1.87 -15.43 61.09
N LEU A 6 0.91 -14.50 61.03
CA LEU A 6 0.12 -14.30 59.81
C LEU A 6 0.78 -13.36 58.78
N PHE A 7 1.81 -12.61 59.18
CA PHE A 7 2.52 -11.68 58.29
C PHE A 7 3.74 -12.31 57.58
N LEU A 8 4.12 -13.53 57.97
CA LEU A 8 5.24 -14.26 57.37
C LEU A 8 4.82 -15.30 56.31
N PHE A 9 3.52 -15.50 56.10
CA PHE A 9 3.00 -16.39 55.06
C PHE A 9 2.42 -15.65 53.84
N LEU A 10 2.41 -14.31 53.85
CA LEU A 10 1.93 -13.48 52.73
C LEU A 10 3.06 -12.84 51.91
N THR A 11 4.32 -13.23 52.13
CA THR A 11 5.50 -12.75 51.39
C THR A 11 6.10 -13.79 50.44
N PHE A 12 5.46 -14.95 50.24
CA PHE A 12 5.96 -16.01 49.36
C PHE A 12 5.07 -16.34 48.15
N SER A 13 4.13 -15.46 47.78
CA SER A 13 3.29 -15.65 46.58
C SER A 13 3.32 -14.47 45.60
N LEU A 14 4.32 -13.61 45.69
CA LEU A 14 4.78 -12.79 44.56
C LEU A 14 5.93 -13.54 43.89
N LEU A 15 5.64 -14.72 43.35
CA LEU A 15 6.31 -15.14 42.13
C LEU A 15 5.85 -14.15 41.06
N SER A 16 6.51 -12.99 41.03
CA SER A 16 6.68 -12.24 39.80
C SER A 16 7.11 -13.29 38.78
N TYR A 17 6.20 -13.64 37.86
CA TYR A 17 6.59 -14.27 36.62
C TYR A 17 7.56 -13.27 35.97
N SER A 18 8.85 -13.39 36.30
CA SER A 18 9.91 -12.79 35.52
C SER A 18 9.74 -13.43 34.16
N GLN A 19 9.07 -12.73 33.24
CA GLN A 19 9.06 -13.16 31.86
C GLN A 19 10.53 -13.20 31.43
N ASP A 20 10.99 -14.37 31.01
CA ASP A 20 12.33 -14.50 30.45
C ASP A 20 12.46 -13.47 29.32
N ASN A 21 13.46 -12.59 29.42
CA ASN A 21 13.67 -11.53 28.43
C ASN A 21 14.00 -12.13 27.06
N TYR A 22 14.55 -13.35 27.06
CA TYR A 22 14.82 -14.16 25.90
C TYR A 22 14.95 -15.63 26.30
N VAL A 23 14.85 -16.51 25.31
CA VAL A 23 15.04 -17.97 25.45
C VAL A 23 15.86 -18.47 24.27
N HIS A 24 16.50 -19.64 24.43
CA HIS A 24 17.28 -20.27 23.36
C HIS A 24 16.48 -21.28 22.54
N SER A 25 15.32 -21.71 23.04
CA SER A 25 14.38 -22.58 22.35
C SER A 25 12.95 -22.21 22.74
N ILE A 26 12.01 -22.39 21.82
CA ILE A 26 10.57 -22.23 22.05
C ILE A 26 9.95 -23.62 22.06
N GLU A 27 9.69 -24.14 23.25
CA GLU A 27 9.22 -25.53 23.45
C GLU A 27 7.70 -25.66 23.40
N LYS A 28 6.97 -24.56 23.57
CA LYS A 28 5.50 -24.55 23.58
C LYS A 28 4.93 -23.21 23.13
N LYS A 29 3.67 -23.25 22.67
CA LYS A 29 2.93 -22.07 22.18
C LYS A 29 2.92 -20.93 23.18
N GLN A 30 2.67 -21.20 24.47
CA GLN A 30 2.59 -20.16 25.49
C GLN A 30 3.91 -19.38 25.64
N GLN A 31 5.05 -20.03 25.47
CA GLN A 31 6.36 -19.37 25.54
C GLN A 31 6.55 -18.40 24.37
N PHE A 32 6.15 -18.79 23.16
CA PHE A 32 6.09 -17.87 22.01
C PHE A 32 5.18 -16.68 22.30
N LEU A 33 3.96 -16.93 22.80
CA LEU A 33 2.99 -15.87 23.11
C LEU A 33 3.52 -14.89 24.15
N ASN A 34 4.25 -15.37 25.17
CA ASN A 34 4.85 -14.52 26.20
C ASN A 34 5.99 -13.64 25.66
N LEU A 35 6.73 -14.11 24.65
CA LEU A 35 7.79 -13.34 23.99
C LEU A 35 7.26 -12.46 22.85
N SER A 36 6.07 -12.79 22.34
CA SER A 36 5.54 -12.15 21.14
C SER A 36 5.15 -10.70 21.40
N GLY A 37 5.45 -9.87 20.41
CA GLY A 37 4.97 -8.50 20.30
C GLY A 37 4.24 -8.33 18.99
N LYS A 38 4.07 -7.06 18.60
CA LYS A 38 3.53 -6.72 17.29
C LYS A 38 4.56 -7.00 16.18
N PRO A 39 4.14 -7.45 14.99
CA PRO A 39 5.01 -7.46 13.82
C PRO A 39 5.49 -6.03 13.51
N LEU A 40 6.70 -5.88 12.97
CA LEU A 40 7.26 -4.57 12.60
C LEU A 40 6.48 -3.88 11.48
N THR A 41 5.69 -4.64 10.71
CA THR A 41 4.80 -4.07 9.68
C THR A 41 3.34 -4.35 10.05
N ASN A 42 2.54 -3.28 10.14
CA ASN A 42 1.08 -3.36 10.36
C ASN A 42 0.30 -3.89 9.14
N LYS A 43 0.98 -4.57 8.20
CA LYS A 43 0.39 -5.04 6.94
C LYS A 43 -0.65 -6.14 7.17
N PHE A 44 -0.55 -6.85 8.29
CA PHE A 44 -1.37 -8.01 8.61
C PHE A 44 -1.89 -7.89 10.04
N THR A 45 -3.21 -7.97 10.21
CA THR A 45 -3.83 -7.98 11.54
C THR A 45 -3.89 -9.39 12.09
N ASN A 46 -3.97 -9.52 13.42
CA ASN A 46 -4.04 -10.79 14.13
C ASN A 46 -2.81 -11.70 13.92
N MET A 47 -1.64 -11.07 13.73
CA MET A 47 -0.34 -11.75 13.72
C MET A 47 0.45 -11.39 14.98
N LYS A 48 1.06 -12.40 15.59
CA LYS A 48 1.99 -12.26 16.71
C LYS A 48 3.40 -12.53 16.23
N SER A 49 4.36 -11.69 16.62
CA SER A 49 5.72 -11.77 16.10
C SER A 49 6.73 -11.92 17.23
N VAL A 50 7.65 -12.87 17.10
CA VAL A 50 8.84 -12.99 17.95
C VAL A 50 10.08 -12.75 17.09
N LYS A 51 10.93 -11.84 17.54
CA LYS A 51 12.22 -11.60 16.91
C LYS A 51 13.24 -12.65 17.34
N VAL A 52 14.13 -13.00 16.42
CA VAL A 52 15.19 -13.97 16.65
C VAL A 52 16.54 -13.42 16.16
N VAL A 53 17.58 -13.65 16.95
CA VAL A 53 18.98 -13.40 16.60
C VAL A 53 19.76 -14.70 16.68
N TYR A 54 20.56 -14.99 15.66
CA TYR A 54 21.67 -15.93 15.78
C TYR A 54 22.99 -15.15 15.90
N ASP A 55 23.72 -15.39 16.98
CA ASP A 55 25.04 -14.83 17.24
C ASP A 55 26.12 -15.80 16.76
N TYR A 56 26.90 -15.37 15.76
CA TYR A 56 27.96 -16.20 15.18
C TYR A 56 29.13 -16.43 16.12
N ALA A 57 29.51 -15.44 16.93
CA ALA A 57 30.64 -15.54 17.84
C ALA A 57 30.31 -16.52 18.98
N ALA A 58 29.12 -16.40 19.55
CA ALA A 58 28.67 -17.27 20.63
C ALA A 58 28.12 -18.63 20.16
N LYS A 59 27.79 -18.77 18.87
CA LYS A 59 27.06 -19.92 18.30
C LYS A 59 25.75 -20.21 19.04
N LYS A 60 25.00 -19.14 19.34
CA LYS A 60 23.75 -19.21 20.11
C LYS A 60 22.63 -18.50 19.38
N ILE A 61 21.44 -19.07 19.50
CA ILE A 61 20.20 -18.47 19.01
C ILE A 61 19.42 -17.87 20.19
N TYR A 62 18.77 -16.72 19.97
CA TYR A 62 18.03 -15.99 20.98
C TYR A 62 16.67 -15.60 20.41
N PHE A 63 15.59 -16.09 21.01
CA PHE A 63 14.23 -15.63 20.79
C PHE A 63 13.86 -14.68 21.92
N PHE A 64 13.51 -13.44 21.64
CA PHE A 64 13.44 -12.42 22.67
C PHE A 64 12.12 -11.67 22.71
N ASN A 65 11.83 -11.10 23.89
CA ASN A 65 10.60 -10.37 24.16
C ASN A 65 10.50 -9.16 23.24
N SER A 66 9.61 -9.26 22.26
CA SER A 66 9.49 -8.30 21.16
C SER A 66 8.70 -7.05 21.53
N THR A 67 8.06 -7.03 22.72
CA THR A 67 7.47 -5.83 23.33
C THR A 67 8.53 -5.05 24.12
N ARG A 68 9.46 -5.74 24.77
CA ARG A 68 10.57 -5.11 25.51
C ARG A 68 11.65 -4.55 24.57
N TYR A 69 11.99 -5.30 23.53
CA TYR A 69 13.00 -4.91 22.54
C TYR A 69 12.32 -4.68 21.18
N THR A 70 12.15 -3.41 20.83
CA THR A 70 11.40 -3.02 19.63
C THR A 70 12.17 -3.39 18.37
N TYR A 71 13.50 -3.25 18.38
CA TYR A 71 14.37 -3.61 17.26
C TYR A 71 15.39 -4.68 17.67
N HIS A 72 15.92 -5.42 16.69
CA HIS A 72 17.06 -6.32 16.94
C HIS A 72 18.28 -5.57 17.47
N TYR A 73 18.48 -4.33 17.03
CA TYR A 73 19.54 -3.45 17.56
C TYR A 73 19.44 -3.29 19.08
N ASP A 74 18.25 -3.00 19.61
CA ASP A 74 18.05 -2.82 21.05
C ASP A 74 18.49 -4.06 21.84
N PHE A 75 18.16 -5.25 21.34
CA PHE A 75 18.55 -6.51 21.97
C PHE A 75 20.05 -6.76 21.85
N CYS A 76 20.63 -6.61 20.65
CA CYS A 76 22.06 -6.82 20.44
C CYS A 76 22.93 -5.84 21.25
N PHE A 77 22.51 -4.58 21.35
CA PHE A 77 23.20 -3.56 22.14
C PHE A 77 23.09 -3.85 23.64
N GLN A 78 21.88 -4.04 24.17
CA GLN A 78 21.65 -4.13 25.61
C GLN A 78 21.99 -5.51 26.20
N VAL A 79 21.89 -6.59 25.41
CA VAL A 79 22.02 -7.97 25.90
C VAL A 79 23.26 -8.66 25.33
N LEU A 80 23.55 -8.50 24.04
CA LEU A 80 24.69 -9.16 23.40
C LEU A 80 25.99 -8.31 23.42
N GLY A 81 25.93 -7.08 23.91
CA GLY A 81 27.09 -6.21 24.05
C GLY A 81 27.63 -5.65 22.73
N PHE A 82 26.78 -5.48 21.73
CA PHE A 82 27.14 -4.73 20.53
C PHE A 82 27.42 -3.27 20.88
N ASN A 83 28.60 -2.75 20.53
CA ASN A 83 29.07 -1.43 20.98
C ASN A 83 29.04 -0.35 19.88
N GLY A 84 28.43 -0.62 18.72
CA GLY A 84 28.33 0.32 17.61
C GLY A 84 27.02 1.11 17.57
N GLU A 85 26.98 2.14 16.74
CA GLU A 85 25.79 2.93 16.43
C GLU A 85 24.80 2.15 15.54
N LEU A 86 23.53 2.58 15.51
CA LEU A 86 22.47 1.93 14.72
C LEU A 86 22.82 1.79 13.24
N ASP A 87 23.40 2.82 12.64
CA ASP A 87 23.79 2.80 11.22
C ASP A 87 24.87 1.76 10.94
N GLU A 88 25.82 1.60 11.87
CA GLU A 88 26.85 0.58 11.77
C GLU A 88 26.26 -0.83 11.95
N PHE A 89 25.38 -1.01 12.94
CA PHE A 89 24.65 -2.26 13.12
C PHE A 89 23.91 -2.68 11.85
N ASN A 90 23.20 -1.73 11.23
CA ASN A 90 22.42 -1.99 10.03
C ASN A 90 23.32 -2.41 8.86
N ARG A 91 24.43 -1.68 8.62
CA ARG A 91 25.41 -2.04 7.58
C ARG A 91 26.01 -3.43 7.82
N GLN A 92 26.34 -3.77 9.06
CA GLN A 92 26.96 -5.07 9.38
C GLN A 92 25.98 -6.25 9.40
N SER A 93 24.70 -6.00 9.71
CA SER A 93 23.72 -7.07 9.93
C SER A 93 22.83 -7.37 8.73
N TYR A 94 22.65 -6.43 7.80
CA TYR A 94 21.73 -6.56 6.64
C TYR A 94 22.43 -6.67 5.27
N ASN A 95 23.76 -6.78 5.18
CA ASN A 95 24.55 -6.81 3.92
C ASN A 95 24.66 -8.20 3.25
N GLU A 96 24.85 -8.30 1.95
CA GLU A 96 24.93 -9.59 1.22
C GLU A 96 26.05 -10.57 1.61
N THR A 97 27.06 -10.12 2.38
CA THR A 97 28.29 -10.88 2.61
C THR A 97 28.14 -11.95 3.69
N ASN A 98 29.08 -12.90 3.72
CA ASN A 98 29.20 -13.88 4.80
C ASN A 98 29.77 -13.30 6.11
N LYS A 99 30.21 -12.03 6.11
CA LYS A 99 30.81 -11.37 7.26
C LYS A 99 29.73 -10.63 8.05
N ARG A 100 28.85 -11.39 8.71
CA ARG A 100 27.82 -10.87 9.60
C ARG A 100 28.10 -11.31 11.03
N THR A 101 27.98 -10.38 11.98
CA THR A 101 28.04 -10.70 13.42
C THR A 101 26.77 -11.40 13.88
N TYR A 102 25.62 -10.93 13.37
CA TYR A 102 24.30 -11.42 13.74
C TYR A 102 23.49 -11.77 12.49
N LEU A 103 22.69 -12.83 12.58
CA LEU A 103 21.60 -13.10 11.64
C LEU A 103 20.27 -12.78 12.31
N LEU A 104 19.43 -12.01 11.61
CA LEU A 104 18.25 -11.39 12.19
C LEU A 104 17.00 -11.84 11.42
N ALA A 105 15.97 -12.27 12.13
CA ALA A 105 14.68 -12.59 11.52
C ALA A 105 13.54 -12.32 12.50
N ASN A 106 12.33 -12.35 11.96
CA ASN A 106 11.08 -12.36 12.71
C ASN A 106 10.35 -13.68 12.43
N ILE A 107 9.73 -14.24 13.45
CA ILE A 107 8.83 -15.38 13.34
C ILE A 107 7.42 -14.88 13.62
N ASN A 108 6.58 -14.97 12.61
CA ASN A 108 5.20 -14.54 12.68
C ASN A 108 4.26 -15.75 12.81
N TYR A 109 3.34 -15.65 13.76
CA TYR A 109 2.28 -16.61 13.99
C TYR A 109 0.93 -16.05 13.51
N LEU A 110 0.28 -16.76 12.59
CA LEU A 110 -1.06 -16.45 12.10
C LEU A 110 -2.08 -17.25 12.93
N GLU A 111 -2.80 -16.57 13.82
CA GLU A 111 -3.67 -17.24 14.82
C GLU A 111 -4.82 -18.02 14.18
N ASP A 112 -5.45 -17.44 13.15
CA ASP A 112 -6.65 -18.01 12.50
C ASP A 112 -6.38 -19.35 11.79
N SER A 113 -5.19 -19.50 11.19
CA SER A 113 -4.83 -20.67 10.38
C SER A 113 -3.81 -21.60 11.04
N ASP A 114 -3.32 -21.23 12.23
CA ASP A 114 -2.26 -21.91 12.96
C ASP A 114 -0.96 -22.10 12.14
N ASP A 115 -0.60 -21.07 11.36
CA ASP A 115 0.58 -21.05 10.48
C ASP A 115 1.74 -20.24 11.08
N TRP A 116 2.96 -20.68 10.77
CA TRP A 116 4.21 -20.12 11.29
C TRP A 116 5.12 -19.74 10.16
N VAL A 117 5.53 -18.47 10.11
CA VAL A 117 6.32 -17.95 9.00
C VAL A 117 7.49 -17.12 9.49
N MET A 118 8.71 -17.52 9.12
CA MET A 118 9.94 -16.77 9.35
C MET A 118 10.18 -15.78 8.21
N GLU A 119 10.52 -14.54 8.50
CA GLU A 119 10.85 -13.53 7.49
C GLU A 119 12.10 -12.72 7.89
N LEU A 120 12.76 -12.16 6.88
CA LEU A 120 13.83 -11.18 7.07
C LEU A 120 13.27 -9.75 7.02
N ALA A 121 14.08 -8.76 7.38
CA ALA A 121 13.76 -7.38 7.04
C ALA A 121 13.73 -7.23 5.50
N ALA A 122 12.83 -6.38 4.97
CA ALA A 122 12.69 -6.22 3.52
C ALA A 122 13.96 -5.69 2.83
N SER A 123 14.79 -4.97 3.58
CA SER A 123 16.10 -4.44 3.17
C SER A 123 17.26 -5.39 3.41
N ASP A 124 17.00 -6.60 3.94
CA ASP A 124 18.06 -7.57 4.22
C ASP A 124 18.50 -8.28 2.93
N GLU A 125 19.79 -8.20 2.63
CA GLU A 125 20.39 -8.79 1.44
C GLU A 125 21.02 -10.17 1.72
N MET A 126 20.61 -10.86 2.81
CA MET A 126 21.19 -12.13 3.24
C MET A 126 21.26 -13.14 2.10
N ASN A 127 22.43 -13.72 1.85
CA ASN A 127 22.59 -14.68 0.77
C ASN A 127 21.94 -16.04 1.10
N ALA A 128 21.70 -16.86 0.07
CA ALA A 128 21.01 -18.13 0.21
C ALA A 128 21.66 -19.10 1.21
N GLY A 129 23.00 -19.12 1.30
CA GLY A 129 23.74 -19.98 2.23
C GLY A 129 23.42 -19.66 3.69
N LEU A 130 23.49 -18.38 4.04
CA LEU A 130 23.14 -17.89 5.38
C LEU A 130 21.65 -18.09 5.70
N ILE A 131 20.75 -17.85 4.74
CA ILE A 131 19.31 -18.07 4.91
C ILE A 131 19.03 -19.54 5.23
N ASN A 132 19.58 -20.47 4.44
CA ASN A 132 19.41 -21.91 4.65
C ASN A 132 19.95 -22.33 6.03
N PHE A 133 21.13 -21.84 6.42
CA PHE A 133 21.71 -22.10 7.73
C PHE A 133 20.80 -21.59 8.85
N PHE A 134 20.43 -20.32 8.81
CA PHE A 134 19.69 -19.67 9.88
C PHE A 134 18.29 -20.25 10.06
N TYR A 135 17.60 -20.51 8.96
CA TYR A 135 16.30 -21.18 8.99
C TYR A 135 16.38 -22.53 9.68
N ASN A 136 17.41 -23.33 9.38
CA ASN A 136 17.59 -24.64 9.99
C ASN A 136 17.93 -24.54 11.49
N GLU A 137 18.72 -23.54 11.90
CA GLU A 137 18.98 -23.28 13.32
C GLU A 137 17.71 -22.86 14.08
N VAL A 138 16.88 -22.00 13.49
CA VAL A 138 15.55 -21.69 14.03
C VAL A 138 14.70 -22.95 14.13
N ASN A 139 14.63 -23.74 13.06
CA ASN A 139 13.76 -24.91 12.96
C ASN A 139 14.10 -26.00 14.00
N LYS A 140 15.37 -26.15 14.37
CA LYS A 140 15.80 -27.08 15.44
C LYS A 140 15.35 -26.65 16.83
N ASN A 141 15.13 -25.35 17.05
CA ASN A 141 14.91 -24.76 18.36
C ASN A 141 13.45 -24.31 18.60
N VAL A 142 12.50 -24.78 17.78
CA VAL A 142 11.07 -24.43 17.91
C VAL A 142 10.16 -25.68 17.86
N TYR A 143 9.09 -25.69 18.66
CA TYR A 143 8.14 -26.80 18.72
C TYR A 143 7.26 -26.94 17.46
N PHE A 144 7.10 -25.86 16.68
CA PHE A 144 6.32 -25.81 15.44
C PHE A 144 7.15 -26.11 14.18
N LYS A 145 8.29 -26.80 14.32
CA LYS A 145 9.25 -27.08 13.24
C LYS A 145 8.64 -27.62 11.95
N ASP A 146 7.64 -28.51 12.06
CA ASP A 146 7.01 -29.14 10.91
C ASP A 146 6.04 -28.20 10.15
N LYS A 147 5.68 -27.07 10.77
CA LYS A 147 4.79 -26.04 10.22
C LYS A 147 5.51 -24.77 9.80
N LEU A 148 6.77 -24.59 10.22
CA LEU A 148 7.55 -23.40 9.88
C LEU A 148 7.76 -23.33 8.37
N LYS A 149 7.64 -22.12 7.82
CA LYS A 149 7.95 -21.78 6.43
C LYS A 149 8.70 -20.46 6.37
N PHE A 150 9.45 -20.22 5.30
CA PHE A 150 10.17 -18.99 5.05
C PHE A 150 9.37 -18.07 4.11
N TYR A 151 9.16 -16.82 4.52
CA TYR A 151 8.45 -15.81 3.72
C TYR A 151 9.39 -15.15 2.72
N LEU A 152 9.06 -15.26 1.43
CA LEU A 152 9.69 -14.51 0.36
C LEU A 152 9.10 -13.10 0.27
N ASN A 153 9.55 -12.20 1.15
CA ASN A 153 8.98 -10.87 1.34
C ASN A 153 9.70 -9.74 0.58
N SER A 154 10.75 -10.05 -0.19
CA SER A 154 11.55 -9.09 -0.96
C SER A 154 11.90 -9.62 -2.36
N PRO A 155 12.15 -8.73 -3.35
CA PRO A 155 12.63 -9.16 -4.67
C PRO A 155 13.89 -10.02 -4.62
N HIS A 156 14.79 -9.72 -3.67
CA HIS A 156 16.01 -10.48 -3.42
C HIS A 156 15.71 -11.95 -3.05
N THR A 157 14.90 -12.19 -2.01
CA THR A 157 14.56 -13.55 -1.57
C THR A 157 13.76 -14.32 -2.62
N ILE A 158 12.88 -13.64 -3.36
CA ILE A 158 12.14 -14.21 -4.49
C ILE A 158 13.12 -14.68 -5.59
N LEU A 159 14.14 -13.88 -5.92
CA LEU A 159 15.15 -14.21 -6.92
C LEU A 159 16.00 -15.43 -6.49
N LEU A 160 16.43 -15.47 -5.22
CA LEU A 160 17.16 -16.63 -4.68
C LEU A 160 16.31 -17.91 -4.77
N SER A 161 15.01 -17.80 -4.46
CA SER A 161 14.08 -18.91 -4.58
C SER A 161 13.88 -19.34 -6.03
N SER A 162 13.75 -18.40 -6.99
CA SER A 162 13.56 -18.73 -8.41
C SER A 162 14.78 -19.42 -9.02
N LYS A 163 15.98 -19.11 -8.51
CA LYS A 163 17.24 -19.80 -8.83
C LYS A 163 17.39 -21.17 -8.13
N LYS A 164 16.42 -21.57 -7.31
CA LYS A 164 16.42 -22.81 -6.51
C LYS A 164 17.59 -22.89 -5.51
N GLU A 165 18.08 -21.75 -5.04
CA GLU A 165 19.20 -21.67 -4.07
C GLU A 165 18.71 -21.86 -2.63
N LEU A 166 17.45 -21.51 -2.35
CA LEU A 166 16.81 -21.76 -1.06
C LEU A 166 16.35 -23.22 -0.97
N LYS A 167 16.89 -23.97 -0.01
CA LYS A 167 16.63 -25.39 0.25
C LYS A 167 15.73 -25.58 1.47
N ILE A 168 14.73 -24.71 1.60
CA ILE A 168 13.83 -24.62 2.76
C ILE A 168 12.38 -24.44 2.26
N PRO A 169 11.36 -24.83 3.05
CA PRO A 169 9.97 -24.58 2.71
C PRO A 169 9.73 -23.07 2.62
N ALA A 170 9.33 -22.56 1.45
CA ALA A 170 9.13 -21.13 1.23
C ALA A 170 7.70 -20.80 0.77
N VAL A 171 7.23 -19.60 1.11
CA VAL A 171 5.89 -19.11 0.77
C VAL A 171 5.94 -17.67 0.29
N LEU A 172 4.99 -17.30 -0.57
CA LEU A 172 4.77 -15.93 -1.06
C LEU A 172 3.68 -15.23 -0.26
N SER A 173 3.49 -13.93 -0.50
CA SER A 173 2.48 -13.12 0.19
C SER A 173 1.08 -13.71 0.08
N ASP A 174 0.73 -14.30 -1.06
CA ASP A 174 -0.57 -14.96 -1.30
C ASP A 174 -0.87 -16.06 -0.28
N TYR A 175 0.15 -16.73 0.25
CA TYR A 175 -0.01 -17.72 1.31
C TYR A 175 -0.60 -17.09 2.57
N ILE A 176 -0.03 -15.95 2.99
CA ILE A 176 -0.43 -15.18 4.17
C ILE A 176 -1.80 -14.52 3.92
N PHE A 177 -1.99 -13.88 2.78
CA PHE A 177 -3.26 -13.24 2.42
C PHE A 177 -4.43 -14.25 2.41
N LYS A 178 -4.23 -15.48 1.92
CA LYS A 178 -5.30 -16.50 1.94
C LYS A 178 -5.68 -16.97 3.35
N ARG A 179 -4.95 -16.58 4.39
CA ARG A 179 -5.09 -17.06 5.78
C ARG A 179 -5.51 -16.00 6.77
N ILE A 180 -5.51 -14.74 6.37
CA ILE A 180 -6.05 -13.65 7.17
C ILE A 180 -7.51 -13.41 6.77
N THR A 181 -8.36 -13.24 7.77
CA THR A 181 -9.78 -12.94 7.56
C THR A 181 -10.11 -11.49 7.85
N GLU A 182 -9.18 -10.77 8.47
CA GLU A 182 -9.31 -9.37 8.81
C GLU A 182 -8.04 -8.61 8.43
N GLN A 183 -8.17 -7.32 8.13
CA GLN A 183 -7.05 -6.41 7.89
C GLN A 183 -7.47 -4.96 8.22
N SER A 184 -6.66 -4.26 8.99
CA SER A 184 -6.86 -2.84 9.30
C SER A 184 -6.14 -1.96 8.29
N ILE A 185 -6.80 -0.88 7.86
CA ILE A 185 -6.27 0.06 6.85
C ILE A 185 -6.10 1.46 7.42
N GLU A 186 -7.20 2.01 7.93
CA GLU A 186 -7.25 3.38 8.46
C GLU A 186 -8.00 3.37 9.79
N ASN A 187 -7.33 3.80 10.86
CA ASN A 187 -7.75 3.65 12.25
C ASN A 187 -8.41 4.94 12.76
N THR A 188 -9.69 5.09 12.48
CA THR A 188 -10.46 6.29 12.84
C THR A 188 -11.87 5.90 13.31
N ALA A 189 -12.68 6.90 13.62
CA ALA A 189 -14.07 6.69 14.01
C ALA A 189 -14.99 7.58 13.18
N SER A 190 -16.15 7.05 12.79
CA SER A 190 -17.18 7.82 12.10
C SER A 190 -18.58 7.32 12.41
N VAL A 191 -19.56 8.19 12.17
CA VAL A 191 -20.99 7.89 12.33
C VAL A 191 -21.65 8.04 10.97
N GLY A 192 -22.50 7.08 10.60
CA GLY A 192 -23.22 7.07 9.32
C GLY A 192 -24.34 6.03 9.28
N ILE A 193 -25.05 5.95 8.17
CA ILE A 193 -26.10 4.95 7.92
C ILE A 193 -25.47 3.68 7.32
N LEU A 194 -25.68 2.53 7.94
CA LEU A 194 -25.09 1.28 7.45
C LEU A 194 -25.83 0.77 6.20
N LYS A 195 -25.09 0.55 5.10
CA LYS A 195 -25.63 -0.01 3.85
C LYS A 195 -24.72 -1.09 3.29
N LYS A 196 -25.30 -2.00 2.50
CA LYS A 196 -24.60 -3.09 1.79
C LYS A 196 -24.75 -2.91 0.29
N TYR A 197 -23.65 -3.08 -0.44
CA TYR A 197 -23.63 -3.05 -1.91
C TYR A 197 -22.90 -4.28 -2.46
N ASP A 198 -23.63 -5.13 -3.16
CA ASP A 198 -23.10 -6.33 -3.82
C ASP A 198 -22.58 -5.95 -5.22
N LEU A 199 -21.30 -5.57 -5.26
CA LEU A 199 -20.63 -5.11 -6.48
C LEU A 199 -20.31 -6.26 -7.44
N GLN A 200 -20.10 -7.47 -6.93
CA GLN A 200 -19.87 -8.66 -7.75
C GLN A 200 -21.09 -9.00 -8.63
N LYS A 201 -22.31 -8.72 -8.16
CA LYS A 201 -23.55 -8.87 -8.93
C LYS A 201 -23.90 -7.68 -9.83
N LYS A 202 -22.99 -6.71 -9.99
CA LYS A 202 -23.21 -5.46 -10.76
C LYS A 202 -24.46 -4.70 -10.31
N ALA A 203 -24.72 -4.63 -9.00
CA ALA A 203 -25.79 -3.79 -8.47
C ALA A 203 -25.52 -2.29 -8.73
N ASP A 204 -26.58 -1.48 -8.83
CA ASP A 204 -26.48 -0.01 -8.86
C ASP A 204 -25.67 0.45 -7.63
N PHE A 205 -24.44 0.92 -7.85
CA PHE A 205 -23.54 1.38 -6.80
C PHE A 205 -23.54 2.91 -6.71
N ASN A 206 -24.47 3.44 -5.92
CA ASN A 206 -24.59 4.88 -5.69
C ASN A 206 -24.76 5.21 -4.21
N PRO A 207 -23.71 4.98 -3.39
CA PRO A 207 -23.76 5.26 -1.96
C PRO A 207 -23.72 6.75 -1.66
N LYS A 208 -24.35 7.14 -0.55
CA LYS A 208 -24.47 8.53 -0.11
C LYS A 208 -23.34 8.92 0.84
N SER A 209 -23.09 10.23 0.93
CA SER A 209 -22.00 10.78 1.74
C SER A 209 -22.16 10.64 3.25
N ASP A 210 -23.36 10.28 3.72
CA ASP A 210 -23.69 9.98 5.10
C ASP A 210 -23.68 8.47 5.43
N GLU A 211 -23.35 7.61 4.46
CA GLU A 211 -23.38 6.16 4.64
C GLU A 211 -22.03 5.60 5.11
N ILE A 212 -22.09 4.52 5.89
CA ILE A 212 -20.99 3.57 6.10
C ILE A 212 -21.34 2.33 5.28
N ILE A 213 -20.47 1.95 4.35
CA ILE A 213 -20.79 0.92 3.38
C ILE A 213 -20.06 -0.39 3.66
N ILE A 214 -20.74 -1.50 3.40
CA ILE A 214 -20.16 -2.82 3.32
C ILE A 214 -20.17 -3.26 1.86
N ILE A 215 -19.01 -3.59 1.31
CA ILE A 215 -18.82 -3.96 -0.11
C ILE A 215 -18.04 -5.27 -0.23
N ASN A 216 -18.31 -6.04 -1.29
CA ASN A 216 -17.74 -7.38 -1.46
C ASN A 216 -16.60 -7.46 -2.49
N THR A 217 -16.21 -6.34 -3.09
CA THR A 217 -15.01 -6.22 -3.92
C THR A 217 -14.57 -4.76 -3.93
N THR A 218 -13.34 -4.53 -4.37
CA THR A 218 -12.78 -3.17 -4.50
C THR A 218 -13.49 -2.46 -5.66
N PRO A 219 -14.18 -1.34 -5.42
CA PRO A 219 -14.85 -0.62 -6.49
C PRO A 219 -13.80 0.10 -7.35
N GLU A 220 -14.12 0.28 -8.63
CA GLU A 220 -13.26 1.03 -9.56
C GLU A 220 -13.03 2.48 -9.08
N PHE A 221 -14.09 3.08 -8.49
CA PHE A 221 -14.02 4.39 -7.85
C PHE A 221 -14.44 4.29 -6.39
N ILE A 222 -13.76 5.04 -5.52
CA ILE A 222 -14.10 5.05 -4.10
C ILE A 222 -15.08 6.17 -3.82
N PRO A 223 -16.31 5.85 -3.42
CA PRO A 223 -17.32 6.85 -3.19
C PRO A 223 -16.95 7.76 -2.02
N THR A 224 -17.55 8.94 -1.99
CA THR A 224 -17.49 9.77 -0.79
C THR A 224 -18.45 9.20 0.22
N VAL A 225 -17.95 8.49 1.22
CA VAL A 225 -18.72 7.84 2.30
C VAL A 225 -18.06 8.11 3.65
N ARG A 226 -18.75 7.74 4.74
CA ARG A 226 -18.26 7.88 6.12
C ARG A 226 -17.34 6.76 6.57
N GLY A 227 -17.38 5.61 5.93
CA GLY A 227 -16.52 4.47 6.28
C GLY A 227 -16.78 3.29 5.36
N ILE A 228 -15.83 2.37 5.30
CA ILE A 228 -15.89 1.21 4.41
C ILE A 228 -15.49 -0.04 5.20
N ILE A 229 -16.33 -1.08 5.13
CA ILE A 229 -15.91 -2.44 5.47
C ILE A 229 -15.96 -3.26 4.17
N ILE A 230 -14.86 -3.89 3.80
CA ILE A 230 -14.75 -4.64 2.54
C ILE A 230 -14.44 -6.11 2.83
N THR A 231 -14.92 -7.04 2.00
CA THR A 231 -14.64 -8.47 2.16
C THR A 231 -13.36 -8.94 1.44
N GLU A 232 -12.71 -8.04 0.71
CA GLU A 232 -11.53 -8.31 -0.11
C GLU A 232 -10.29 -7.66 0.50
N LEU A 233 -9.24 -8.46 0.68
CA LEU A 233 -7.96 -8.00 1.22
C LEU A 233 -7.29 -7.01 0.27
N GLN A 234 -6.56 -6.07 0.86
CA GLN A 234 -5.97 -4.96 0.13
C GLN A 234 -4.45 -5.00 0.22
N THR A 235 -3.79 -4.67 -0.88
CA THR A 235 -2.35 -4.41 -0.86
C THR A 235 -2.08 -3.03 -0.24
N PRO A 236 -0.95 -2.83 0.47
CA PRO A 236 -0.65 -1.56 1.14
C PRO A 236 -0.60 -0.31 0.24
N LEU A 237 -0.38 -0.51 -1.07
CA LEU A 237 -0.30 0.56 -2.07
C LEU A 237 -1.54 0.59 -2.99
N SER A 238 -2.60 -0.15 -2.66
CA SER A 238 -3.86 -0.06 -3.40
C SER A 238 -4.45 1.35 -3.29
N HIS A 239 -5.17 1.76 -4.33
CA HIS A 239 -5.87 3.05 -4.38
C HIS A 239 -6.86 3.19 -3.20
N LEU A 240 -7.50 2.09 -2.76
CA LEU A 240 -8.33 2.07 -1.57
C LEU A 240 -7.59 2.47 -0.31
N VAL A 241 -6.42 1.87 -0.06
CA VAL A 241 -5.62 2.17 1.12
C VAL A 241 -5.15 3.62 1.12
N LEU A 242 -4.62 4.11 -0.01
CA LEU A 242 -4.09 5.46 -0.08
C LEU A 242 -5.18 6.52 0.04
N LEU A 243 -6.35 6.31 -0.58
CA LEU A 243 -7.47 7.25 -0.49
C LEU A 243 -8.15 7.23 0.87
N ALA A 244 -8.25 6.07 1.52
CA ALA A 244 -8.75 5.96 2.88
C ALA A 244 -7.93 6.81 3.86
N LYS A 245 -6.59 6.68 3.78
CA LYS A 245 -5.62 7.48 4.55
C LYS A 245 -5.80 8.98 4.33
N ASN A 246 -5.82 9.39 3.06
CA ASN A 246 -5.94 10.81 2.71
C ASN A 246 -7.27 11.43 3.14
N ARG A 247 -8.36 10.66 3.05
CA ARG A 247 -9.70 11.12 3.45
C ARG A 247 -9.96 10.97 4.95
N ASN A 248 -9.07 10.30 5.68
CA ASN A 248 -9.17 10.02 7.11
C ASN A 248 -10.53 9.41 7.49
N ILE A 249 -10.95 8.38 6.74
CA ILE A 249 -12.20 7.63 7.00
C ILE A 249 -11.89 6.22 7.50
N PRO A 250 -12.70 5.63 8.39
CA PRO A 250 -12.45 4.28 8.88
C PRO A 250 -12.61 3.28 7.75
N VAL A 251 -11.56 2.50 7.51
CA VAL A 251 -11.55 1.39 6.54
C VAL A 251 -11.01 0.13 7.19
N TYR A 252 -11.76 -0.95 7.06
CA TYR A 252 -11.42 -2.26 7.59
C TYR A 252 -11.79 -3.36 6.59
N ILE A 253 -10.99 -4.42 6.54
CA ILE A 253 -11.30 -5.62 5.78
C ILE A 253 -11.77 -6.66 6.78
N ASP A 254 -12.92 -7.25 6.51
CA ASP A 254 -13.46 -8.40 7.23
C ASP A 254 -14.12 -9.30 6.19
N THR A 255 -13.42 -10.38 5.81
CA THR A 255 -13.84 -11.29 4.74
C THR A 255 -15.17 -11.99 5.04
N LYS A 256 -15.58 -11.99 6.32
CA LYS A 256 -16.80 -12.65 6.80
C LYS A 256 -17.91 -11.66 7.18
N VAL A 257 -17.69 -10.34 7.07
CA VAL A 257 -18.68 -9.31 7.47
C VAL A 257 -20.03 -9.47 6.76
N TRP A 258 -20.01 -10.07 5.56
CA TRP A 258 -21.20 -10.25 4.75
C TRP A 258 -22.28 -11.07 5.46
N ASP A 259 -21.87 -12.07 6.24
CA ASP A 259 -22.77 -13.04 6.86
C ASP A 259 -22.92 -12.87 8.38
N LYS A 260 -22.20 -11.90 9.00
CA LYS A 260 -22.25 -11.65 10.45
C LYS A 260 -23.67 -11.20 10.88
N PRO A 261 -24.42 -11.98 11.69
CA PRO A 261 -25.77 -11.62 12.11
C PRO A 261 -25.85 -10.31 12.90
N SER A 262 -24.84 -10.05 13.74
CA SER A 262 -24.71 -8.82 14.52
C SER A 262 -24.60 -7.57 13.64
N VAL A 263 -23.94 -7.67 12.49
CA VAL A 263 -23.82 -6.59 11.51
C VAL A 263 -25.10 -6.46 10.69
N ASN A 264 -25.69 -7.59 10.27
CA ASN A 264 -26.94 -7.62 9.51
C ASN A 264 -28.11 -6.98 10.28
N ALA A 265 -28.16 -7.16 11.60
CA ALA A 265 -29.16 -6.52 12.46
C ALA A 265 -29.06 -4.97 12.52
N LEU A 266 -27.95 -4.39 12.05
CA LEU A 266 -27.69 -2.95 12.02
C LEU A 266 -27.94 -2.30 10.64
N LEU A 267 -28.26 -3.09 9.61
CA LEU A 267 -28.49 -2.56 8.26
C LEU A 267 -29.61 -1.52 8.25
N GLY A 268 -29.36 -0.41 7.54
CA GLY A 268 -30.27 0.74 7.46
C GLY A 268 -30.31 1.62 8.71
N LYS A 269 -29.62 1.26 9.81
CA LYS A 269 -29.58 2.05 11.05
C LYS A 269 -28.40 3.00 11.07
N LYS A 270 -28.50 4.03 11.90
CA LYS A 270 -27.38 4.91 12.24
C LYS A 270 -26.41 4.18 13.17
N VAL A 271 -25.16 4.07 12.75
CA VAL A 271 -24.12 3.32 13.45
C VAL A 271 -22.86 4.15 13.64
N GLU A 272 -22.08 3.82 14.64
CA GLU A 272 -20.71 4.26 14.82
C GLU A 272 -19.77 3.12 14.45
N LEU A 273 -18.88 3.37 13.49
CA LEU A 273 -17.77 2.50 13.13
C LEU A 273 -16.50 3.06 13.75
N VAL A 274 -15.80 2.24 14.53
CA VAL A 274 -14.48 2.54 15.09
C VAL A 274 -13.53 1.45 14.63
N THR A 275 -12.53 1.81 13.84
CA THR A 275 -11.47 0.90 13.39
C THR A 275 -10.24 1.06 14.27
N ARG A 276 -9.61 -0.07 14.59
CA ARG A 276 -8.38 -0.17 15.38
C ARG A 276 -7.42 -1.10 14.65
N GLU A 277 -6.18 -1.12 15.12
CA GLU A 277 -5.10 -1.90 14.49
C GLU A 277 -5.44 -3.39 14.32
N SER A 278 -6.26 -3.98 15.18
CA SER A 278 -6.57 -5.43 15.11
C SER A 278 -8.04 -5.76 15.33
N SER A 279 -8.92 -4.77 15.23
CA SER A 279 -10.36 -4.98 15.37
C SER A 279 -11.14 -3.78 14.86
N TYR A 280 -12.44 -3.95 14.68
CA TYR A 280 -13.37 -2.84 14.56
C TYR A 280 -14.57 -3.04 15.49
N SER A 281 -15.21 -1.94 15.86
CA SER A 281 -16.50 -1.93 16.55
C SER A 281 -17.52 -1.28 15.65
N LEU A 282 -18.66 -1.95 15.46
CA LEU A 282 -19.81 -1.42 14.74
C LEU A 282 -21.04 -1.53 15.65
N LYS A 283 -21.61 -0.40 16.07
CA LYS A 283 -22.72 -0.36 17.02
C LYS A 283 -23.73 0.71 16.62
N ALA A 284 -25.00 0.50 16.98
CA ALA A 284 -26.02 1.54 16.85
C ALA A 284 -25.57 2.81 17.60
N SER A 285 -25.81 3.97 17.00
CA SER A 285 -25.37 5.26 17.56
C SER A 285 -26.51 6.27 17.51
N GLN A 286 -26.57 7.12 18.53
CA GLN A 286 -27.46 8.29 18.57
C GLN A 286 -26.72 9.58 18.21
N LYS A 287 -25.39 9.56 18.09
CA LYS A 287 -24.59 10.72 17.71
C LYS A 287 -25.07 11.30 16.37
N PRO A 288 -25.02 12.62 16.17
CA PRO A 288 -25.34 13.21 14.88
C PRO A 288 -24.31 12.74 13.84
N ILE A 289 -24.75 12.55 12.60
CA ILE A 289 -23.84 12.38 11.48
C ILE A 289 -23.23 13.76 11.23
N PRO A 290 -21.90 13.94 11.35
CA PRO A 290 -21.29 15.24 11.13
C PRO A 290 -21.67 15.76 9.75
N VAL A 291 -21.89 17.06 9.59
CA VAL A 291 -22.01 17.65 8.25
C VAL A 291 -20.59 17.93 7.75
N LYS A 292 -20.25 17.47 6.55
CA LYS A 292 -18.92 17.74 5.98
C LYS A 292 -18.86 19.23 5.66
N LYS A 293 -17.95 19.98 6.29
CA LYS A 293 -17.75 21.39 5.98
C LYS A 293 -17.26 21.51 4.54
N ALA A 294 -17.79 22.49 3.80
CA ALA A 294 -17.27 22.82 2.48
C ALA A 294 -15.78 23.18 2.62
N VAL A 295 -14.93 22.45 1.92
CA VAL A 295 -13.51 22.78 1.83
C VAL A 295 -13.38 23.94 0.85
N LYS A 296 -12.48 24.88 1.14
CA LYS A 296 -12.18 25.98 0.22
C LYS A 296 -11.70 25.39 -1.11
N GLU A 297 -12.26 25.88 -2.21
CA GLU A 297 -11.82 25.49 -3.54
C GLU A 297 -10.35 25.87 -3.74
N ILE A 298 -9.55 24.92 -4.24
CA ILE A 298 -8.15 25.11 -4.58
C ILE A 298 -8.08 25.37 -6.08
N ILE A 299 -7.61 26.56 -6.45
CA ILE A 299 -7.39 26.92 -7.85
C ILE A 299 -5.98 26.50 -8.24
N LEU A 300 -5.88 25.53 -9.15
CA LEU A 300 -4.60 25.03 -9.63
C LEU A 300 -4.03 25.95 -10.71
N LYS A 301 -2.73 26.25 -10.61
CA LYS A 301 -2.01 27.03 -11.62
C LYS A 301 -1.78 26.19 -12.86
N LYS A 302 -2.05 26.79 -14.02
CA LYS A 302 -1.79 26.21 -15.35
C LYS A 302 -0.92 27.19 -16.14
N ASP A 303 0.13 26.65 -16.75
CA ASP A 303 1.05 27.38 -17.61
C ASP A 303 1.05 26.76 -19.01
N PHE A 304 0.78 27.58 -20.01
CA PHE A 304 0.71 27.19 -21.41
C PHE A 304 1.88 27.74 -22.24
N SER A 305 2.87 28.36 -21.59
CA SER A 305 4.05 28.91 -22.27
C SER A 305 4.98 27.84 -22.83
N VAL A 306 4.94 26.62 -22.28
CA VAL A 306 5.71 25.46 -22.76
C VAL A 306 4.98 24.80 -23.91
N THR A 307 5.54 24.90 -25.11
CA THR A 307 4.92 24.43 -26.37
C THR A 307 5.65 23.27 -27.03
N ASP A 308 6.84 22.91 -26.55
CA ASP A 308 7.60 21.75 -27.03
C ASP A 308 7.50 20.55 -26.09
N LEU A 309 7.73 19.34 -26.63
CA LEU A 309 7.79 18.12 -25.82
C LEU A 309 8.91 18.23 -24.80
N VAL A 310 8.61 17.97 -23.52
CA VAL A 310 9.57 18.10 -22.43
C VAL A 310 10.28 16.77 -22.21
N ASP A 311 11.59 16.72 -22.43
CA ASP A 311 12.38 15.51 -22.24
C ASP A 311 12.68 15.28 -20.76
N LEU A 312 12.15 14.18 -20.20
CA LEU A 312 12.29 13.87 -18.77
C LEU A 312 13.65 13.22 -18.45
N GLU A 313 14.47 12.89 -19.45
CA GLU A 313 15.85 12.45 -19.23
C GLU A 313 16.79 13.64 -18.93
N THR A 314 16.33 14.87 -19.14
CA THR A 314 17.09 16.10 -18.86
C THR A 314 16.82 16.67 -17.47
N GLU A 315 17.52 17.75 -17.12
CA GLU A 315 17.31 18.39 -15.82
C GLU A 315 15.89 18.96 -15.72
N THR A 316 15.14 18.48 -14.72
CA THR A 316 13.74 18.84 -14.49
C THR A 316 13.65 19.81 -13.31
N SER A 317 13.16 21.03 -13.55
CA SER A 317 12.83 21.99 -12.50
C SER A 317 11.47 21.68 -11.87
N ALA A 318 11.30 21.83 -10.56
CA ALA A 318 10.02 21.63 -9.89
C ALA A 318 8.89 22.55 -10.43
N ASN A 319 9.23 23.75 -10.92
CA ASN A 319 8.24 24.71 -11.43
C ASN A 319 7.53 24.23 -12.71
N ILE A 320 8.11 23.28 -13.45
CA ILE A 320 7.52 22.74 -14.68
C ILE A 320 6.20 21.99 -14.42
N VAL A 321 5.90 21.65 -13.16
CA VAL A 321 4.66 20.99 -12.74
C VAL A 321 3.40 21.71 -13.22
N HIS A 322 3.46 23.03 -13.35
CA HIS A 322 2.33 23.84 -13.85
C HIS A 322 2.11 23.72 -15.36
N SER A 323 3.05 23.10 -16.09
CA SER A 323 3.02 22.94 -17.54
C SER A 323 2.91 21.47 -17.95
N ILE A 324 3.38 20.51 -17.14
CA ILE A 324 3.36 19.07 -17.48
C ILE A 324 2.71 18.17 -16.41
N GLY A 325 2.31 18.72 -15.26
CA GLY A 325 1.68 17.98 -14.16
C GLY A 325 2.66 17.20 -13.28
N SER A 326 2.18 16.79 -12.11
CA SER A 326 3.04 16.30 -11.01
C SER A 326 3.67 14.95 -11.30
N LYS A 327 2.97 14.03 -12.00
CA LYS A 327 3.53 12.70 -12.30
C LYS A 327 4.74 12.79 -13.22
N ALA A 328 4.64 13.60 -14.27
CA ALA A 328 5.74 13.82 -15.21
C ALA A 328 6.90 14.55 -14.52
N THR A 329 6.62 15.59 -13.73
CA THR A 329 7.66 16.27 -12.93
C THR A 329 8.35 15.33 -11.95
N ASN A 330 7.58 14.54 -11.19
CA ASN A 330 8.13 13.57 -10.23
C ASN A 330 8.96 12.47 -10.92
N LEU A 331 8.56 12.03 -12.13
CA LEU A 331 9.38 11.10 -12.92
C LEU A 331 10.70 11.74 -13.36
N GLY A 332 10.67 13.00 -13.81
CA GLY A 332 11.90 13.75 -14.15
C GLY A 332 12.84 13.92 -12.96
N LEU A 333 12.31 14.26 -11.78
CA LEU A 333 13.09 14.34 -10.54
C LEU A 333 13.65 12.97 -10.12
N LEU A 334 12.84 11.91 -10.21
CA LEU A 334 13.27 10.54 -9.88
C LEU A 334 14.39 10.05 -10.82
N LYS A 335 14.36 10.47 -12.09
CA LYS A 335 15.42 10.20 -13.07
C LYS A 335 16.73 10.88 -12.71
N GLN A 336 16.70 12.09 -12.14
CA GLN A 336 17.91 12.73 -11.61
C GLN A 336 18.49 11.91 -10.46
N ILE A 337 17.67 11.53 -9.48
CA ILE A 337 18.09 10.69 -8.35
C ILE A 337 18.66 9.35 -8.82
N GLN A 338 18.07 8.74 -9.85
CA GLN A 338 18.58 7.49 -10.44
C GLN A 338 20.03 7.65 -10.93
N LYS A 339 20.36 8.76 -11.59
CA LYS A 339 21.71 9.02 -12.12
C LYS A 339 22.75 9.05 -11.00
N ASP A 340 22.36 9.57 -9.84
CA ASP A 340 23.21 9.68 -8.66
C ASP A 340 23.34 8.34 -7.91
N MET A 341 22.22 7.65 -7.65
CA MET A 341 22.21 6.46 -6.79
C MET A 341 22.54 5.15 -7.51
N LYS A 342 22.20 5.01 -8.79
CA LYS A 342 22.39 3.80 -9.63
C LYS A 342 21.79 2.48 -9.09
N SER A 343 21.05 2.52 -7.97
CA SER A 343 20.49 1.34 -7.28
C SER A 343 19.11 0.92 -7.80
N PHE A 344 18.48 1.75 -8.65
CA PHE A 344 17.18 1.46 -9.24
C PHE A 344 17.12 1.96 -10.69
N LYS A 345 16.03 1.64 -11.39
CA LYS A 345 15.75 2.10 -12.75
C LYS A 345 14.36 2.72 -12.85
N THR A 346 14.22 3.66 -13.76
CA THR A 346 13.00 4.36 -14.17
C THR A 346 12.72 4.06 -15.64
N PRO A 347 11.47 4.20 -16.11
CA PRO A 347 11.13 3.98 -17.51
C PRO A 347 11.99 4.80 -18.46
N GLU A 348 12.56 4.14 -19.46
CA GLU A 348 13.41 4.75 -20.48
C GLU A 348 12.60 5.58 -21.48
N TYR A 349 13.28 6.49 -22.19
CA TYR A 349 12.72 7.26 -23.31
C TYR A 349 11.46 8.05 -22.95
N ALA A 350 11.45 8.63 -21.75
CA ALA A 350 10.28 9.32 -21.21
C ALA A 350 10.29 10.81 -21.57
N PHE A 351 9.15 11.32 -22.02
CA PHE A 351 8.91 12.75 -22.24
C PHE A 351 7.47 13.10 -21.90
N ALA A 352 7.20 14.39 -21.68
CA ALA A 352 5.88 14.90 -21.37
C ALA A 352 5.32 15.75 -22.52
N ILE A 353 4.00 15.65 -22.70
CA ILE A 353 3.21 16.52 -23.57
C ILE A 353 2.69 17.68 -22.70
N PRO A 354 3.07 18.94 -22.97
CA PRO A 354 2.62 20.07 -22.15
C PRO A 354 1.11 20.30 -22.19
N PHE A 355 0.59 20.96 -21.15
CA PHE A 355 -0.81 21.39 -21.03
C PHE A 355 -1.27 22.28 -22.19
N TYR A 356 -0.33 22.98 -22.83
CA TYR A 356 -0.57 23.75 -24.06
C TYR A 356 -1.38 22.95 -25.09
N TYR A 357 -0.98 21.70 -25.34
CA TYR A 357 -1.61 20.86 -26.36
C TYR A 357 -3.02 20.38 -25.97
N PHE A 358 -3.27 20.17 -24.68
CA PHE A 358 -4.61 19.86 -24.20
C PHE A 358 -5.55 21.07 -24.34
N ASP A 359 -5.08 22.26 -23.96
CA ASP A 359 -5.84 23.52 -24.13
C ASP A 359 -6.12 23.82 -25.60
N GLN A 360 -5.13 23.64 -26.47
CA GLN A 360 -5.28 23.74 -27.92
C GLN A 360 -6.34 22.76 -28.45
N HIS A 361 -6.30 21.50 -28.02
CA HIS A 361 -7.28 20.49 -28.42
C HIS A 361 -8.72 20.87 -28.05
N ILE A 362 -8.93 21.41 -26.83
CA ILE A 362 -10.25 21.90 -26.40
C ILE A 362 -10.74 23.04 -27.30
N LYS A 363 -9.85 23.99 -27.64
CA LYS A 363 -10.17 25.15 -28.50
C LYS A 363 -10.47 24.75 -29.94
N GLU A 364 -9.58 24.00 -30.58
CA GLU A 364 -9.69 23.59 -31.98
C GLU A 364 -10.94 22.72 -32.23
N ASN A 365 -11.30 21.86 -31.28
CA ASN A 365 -12.47 21.00 -31.37
C ASN A 365 -13.75 21.62 -30.77
N LYS A 366 -13.71 22.90 -30.36
CA LYS A 366 -14.85 23.65 -29.82
C LYS A 366 -15.55 22.93 -28.66
N LEU A 367 -14.76 22.34 -27.75
CA LEU A 367 -15.29 21.52 -26.66
C LEU A 367 -15.73 22.35 -25.44
N GLN A 368 -15.39 23.64 -25.39
CA GLN A 368 -15.64 24.50 -24.22
C GLN A 368 -17.12 24.60 -23.84
N ASP A 369 -18.04 24.71 -24.81
CA ASP A 369 -19.47 24.83 -24.50
C ASP A 369 -20.02 23.55 -23.86
N LYS A 370 -19.55 22.38 -24.30
CA LYS A 370 -19.90 21.09 -23.70
C LYS A 370 -19.34 20.96 -22.29
N ILE A 371 -18.11 21.43 -22.06
CA ILE A 371 -17.50 21.47 -20.73
C ILE A 371 -18.30 22.38 -19.80
N ASN A 372 -18.70 23.57 -20.26
CA ASN A 372 -19.51 24.50 -19.48
C ASN A 372 -20.87 23.87 -19.11
N ALA A 373 -21.49 23.14 -20.04
CA ALA A 373 -22.74 22.42 -19.78
C ALA A 373 -22.59 21.35 -18.69
N LEU A 374 -21.46 20.63 -18.65
CA LEU A 374 -21.17 19.64 -17.59
C LEU A 374 -21.11 20.29 -16.21
N TYR A 375 -20.52 21.48 -16.08
CA TYR A 375 -20.43 22.19 -14.80
C TYR A 375 -21.78 22.68 -14.26
N LEU A 376 -22.78 22.82 -15.12
CA LEU A 376 -24.14 23.22 -14.74
C LEU A 376 -24.98 22.04 -14.21
N ILE A 377 -24.52 20.79 -14.38
CA ILE A 377 -25.25 19.61 -13.90
C ILE A 377 -25.19 19.58 -12.36
N PRO A 378 -26.34 19.48 -11.67
CA PRO A 378 -26.37 19.35 -10.23
C PRO A 378 -25.56 18.13 -9.75
N LYS A 379 -24.67 18.33 -8.77
CA LYS A 379 -23.73 17.29 -8.30
C LYS A 379 -24.42 16.05 -7.70
N ASP A 380 -25.66 16.18 -7.26
CA ASP A 380 -26.50 15.10 -6.74
C ASP A 380 -27.19 14.28 -7.85
N SER A 381 -27.16 14.75 -9.10
CA SER A 381 -27.75 14.07 -10.26
C SER A 381 -26.78 13.06 -10.89
N VAL A 382 -26.31 12.08 -10.10
CA VAL A 382 -25.25 11.12 -10.48
C VAL A 382 -25.53 10.43 -11.82
N LYS A 383 -26.75 9.90 -12.03
CA LYS A 383 -27.12 9.21 -13.28
C LYS A 383 -27.06 10.13 -14.52
N LEU A 384 -27.46 11.39 -14.35
CA LEU A 384 -27.38 12.38 -15.44
C LEU A 384 -25.92 12.73 -15.72
N LEU A 385 -25.14 13.02 -14.67
CA LEU A 385 -23.73 13.33 -14.80
C LEU A 385 -22.95 12.20 -15.49
N GLU A 386 -23.15 10.95 -15.08
CA GLU A 386 -22.52 9.78 -15.71
C GLU A 386 -22.87 9.66 -17.20
N LYS A 387 -24.15 9.86 -17.56
CA LYS A 387 -24.61 9.82 -18.95
C LYS A 387 -23.93 10.91 -19.79
N GLU A 388 -23.92 12.15 -19.30
CA GLU A 388 -23.36 13.29 -20.03
C GLU A 388 -21.83 13.21 -20.12
N LEU A 389 -21.14 12.77 -19.06
CA LEU A 389 -19.70 12.49 -19.09
C LEU A 389 -19.37 11.39 -20.09
N LYS A 390 -20.15 10.30 -20.13
CA LYS A 390 -19.96 9.23 -21.14
C LYS A 390 -20.11 9.74 -22.57
N ALA A 391 -21.09 10.61 -22.83
CA ALA A 391 -21.28 11.25 -24.12
C ALA A 391 -20.12 12.20 -24.46
N PHE A 392 -19.64 12.97 -23.48
CA PHE A 392 -18.53 13.88 -23.66
C PHE A 392 -17.21 13.14 -23.93
N ARG A 393 -16.89 12.07 -23.18
CA ARG A 393 -15.75 11.18 -23.46
C ARG A 393 -15.78 10.66 -24.89
N LYS A 394 -16.94 10.21 -25.38
CA LYS A 394 -17.10 9.77 -26.77
C LYS A 394 -16.84 10.90 -27.77
N THR A 395 -17.24 12.13 -27.44
CA THR A 395 -16.96 13.32 -28.25
C THR A 395 -15.46 13.58 -28.34
N VAL A 396 -14.75 13.56 -27.20
CA VAL A 396 -13.29 13.71 -27.15
C VAL A 396 -12.60 12.62 -27.98
N LYS A 397 -12.99 11.35 -27.82
CA LYS A 397 -12.40 10.22 -28.58
C LYS A 397 -12.59 10.29 -30.10
N ASN A 398 -13.60 11.03 -30.56
CA ASN A 398 -13.91 11.20 -31.99
C ASN A 398 -13.40 12.54 -32.55
N SER A 399 -12.71 13.33 -31.73
CA SER A 399 -12.19 14.65 -32.11
C SER A 399 -10.77 14.53 -32.66
N LYS A 400 -10.27 15.59 -33.30
CA LYS A 400 -8.97 15.55 -33.97
C LYS A 400 -7.86 16.00 -33.02
N VAL A 401 -6.74 15.27 -33.02
CA VAL A 401 -5.50 15.76 -32.41
C VAL A 401 -4.80 16.69 -33.41
N ASN A 402 -4.12 17.71 -32.89
CA ASN A 402 -3.34 18.61 -33.72
C ASN A 402 -2.31 17.81 -34.56
N PRO A 403 -2.30 17.94 -35.91
CA PRO A 403 -1.41 17.14 -36.77
C PRO A 403 0.08 17.40 -36.52
N GLU A 404 0.46 18.62 -36.15
CA GLU A 404 1.86 18.95 -35.84
C GLU A 404 2.31 18.27 -34.55
N LEU A 405 1.44 18.21 -33.52
CA LEU A 405 1.72 17.44 -32.30
C LEU A 405 1.91 15.96 -32.61
N LEU A 406 1.00 15.36 -33.38
CA LEU A 406 1.10 13.94 -33.75
C LEU A 406 2.43 13.66 -34.45
N LYS A 407 2.77 14.49 -35.44
CA LYS A 407 4.04 14.39 -36.16
C LYS A 407 5.24 14.51 -35.20
N LYS A 408 5.27 15.52 -34.33
CA LYS A 408 6.35 15.70 -33.34
C LYS A 408 6.52 14.46 -32.45
N ILE A 409 5.41 13.87 -31.97
CA ILE A 409 5.46 12.68 -31.12
C ILE A 409 5.92 11.46 -31.91
N GLU A 410 5.36 11.22 -33.10
CA GLU A 410 5.71 10.07 -33.94
C GLU A 410 7.17 10.11 -34.40
N GLU A 411 7.68 11.30 -34.77
CA GLU A 411 9.09 11.51 -35.09
C GLU A 411 9.98 11.24 -33.87
N LYS A 412 9.63 11.76 -32.69
CA LYS A 412 10.38 11.48 -31.45
C LYS A 412 10.37 9.98 -31.13
N LEU A 413 9.22 9.32 -31.19
CA LEU A 413 9.11 7.89 -30.91
C LEU A 413 9.86 7.02 -31.92
N SER A 414 9.87 7.40 -33.19
CA SER A 414 10.51 6.65 -34.28
C SER A 414 12.01 6.95 -34.44
N ALA A 415 12.55 7.92 -33.69
CA ALA A 415 13.98 8.24 -33.69
C ALA A 415 14.85 7.17 -32.99
N GLN A 416 14.23 6.12 -32.45
CA GLN A 416 14.89 4.99 -31.81
C GLN A 416 14.29 3.67 -32.31
N ASN A 417 15.01 2.55 -32.11
CA ASN A 417 14.59 1.21 -32.55
C ASN A 417 14.47 0.19 -31.41
N ASP A 418 14.79 0.58 -30.18
CA ASP A 418 14.85 -0.29 -29.00
C ASP A 418 13.45 -0.65 -28.47
N PHE A 419 12.48 0.26 -28.67
CA PHE A 419 11.14 0.17 -28.10
C PHE A 419 10.07 0.37 -29.17
N LYS A 420 9.05 -0.49 -29.15
CA LYS A 420 7.84 -0.34 -29.99
C LYS A 420 6.61 0.07 -29.19
N ASN A 421 6.57 -0.27 -27.90
CA ASN A 421 5.41 -0.06 -27.04
C ASN A 421 5.65 1.13 -26.13
N PHE A 422 4.79 2.14 -26.22
CA PHE A 422 4.89 3.35 -25.42
C PHE A 422 3.67 3.53 -24.54
N ARG A 423 3.90 3.79 -23.24
CA ARG A 423 2.82 4.00 -22.28
C ARG A 423 2.50 5.48 -22.16
N PHE A 424 1.29 5.84 -22.58
CA PHE A 424 0.69 7.16 -22.38
C PHE A 424 -0.02 7.16 -21.03
N ARG A 425 0.38 8.11 -20.16
CA ARG A 425 -0.16 8.25 -18.80
C ARG A 425 -0.61 9.68 -18.60
N SER A 426 -1.74 9.86 -17.90
CA SER A 426 -2.14 11.18 -17.41
C SER A 426 -1.07 11.75 -16.47
N SER A 427 -0.89 13.05 -16.56
CA SER A 427 -0.13 13.84 -15.60
C SER A 427 -0.82 15.19 -15.47
N THR A 428 -1.58 15.37 -14.39
CA THR A 428 -2.28 16.63 -14.11
C THR A 428 -1.56 17.42 -13.01
N ASN A 429 -1.89 18.71 -12.86
CA ASN A 429 -1.42 19.54 -11.76
C ASN A 429 -2.18 19.31 -10.43
N ALA A 430 -3.16 18.40 -10.44
CA ALA A 430 -3.88 17.95 -9.24
C ALA A 430 -3.32 16.64 -8.70
N GLU A 431 -2.95 15.72 -9.58
CA GLU A 431 -2.37 14.42 -9.20
C GLU A 431 -1.15 14.62 -8.31
N ASP A 432 -1.03 13.80 -7.26
CA ASP A 432 0.11 13.78 -6.34
C ASP A 432 0.46 15.15 -5.71
N MET A 433 -0.48 16.09 -5.71
CA MET A 433 -0.39 17.32 -4.93
C MET A 433 -0.49 16.99 -3.44
N GLU A 434 0.18 17.77 -2.58
CA GLU A 434 0.08 17.58 -1.14
C GLU A 434 -1.38 17.51 -0.67
N GLY A 435 -1.73 16.45 0.04
CA GLY A 435 -3.09 16.20 0.52
C GLY A 435 -4.09 15.67 -0.52
N PHE A 436 -3.69 15.50 -1.78
CA PHE A 436 -4.54 14.92 -2.83
C PHE A 436 -3.83 13.77 -3.55
N ASN A 437 -4.45 12.58 -3.53
CA ASN A 437 -3.97 11.45 -4.31
C ASN A 437 -4.93 11.21 -5.48
N GLY A 438 -4.39 11.30 -6.70
CA GLY A 438 -5.10 11.01 -7.93
C GLY A 438 -4.92 9.58 -8.46
N ALA A 439 -4.42 8.66 -7.62
CA ALA A 439 -4.21 7.26 -8.00
C ALA A 439 -5.51 6.63 -8.49
N GLY A 440 -5.49 6.16 -9.73
CA GLY A 440 -6.63 5.49 -10.36
C GLY A 440 -7.71 6.42 -10.90
N LEU A 441 -7.52 7.74 -10.91
CA LEU A 441 -8.55 8.66 -11.46
C LEU A 441 -8.63 8.64 -12.98
N TYR A 442 -7.50 8.47 -13.66
CA TYR A 442 -7.41 8.60 -15.10
C TYR A 442 -6.77 7.37 -15.74
N ASP A 443 -7.12 7.13 -17.00
CA ASP A 443 -6.66 5.97 -17.74
C ASP A 443 -5.20 6.12 -18.17
N SER A 444 -4.56 4.97 -18.38
CA SER A 444 -3.27 4.90 -19.08
C SER A 444 -3.40 3.93 -20.25
N LYS A 445 -2.80 4.31 -21.39
CA LYS A 445 -2.93 3.57 -22.65
C LYS A 445 -1.58 3.23 -23.24
N THR A 446 -1.55 2.21 -24.07
CA THR A 446 -0.34 1.82 -24.79
C THR A 446 -0.56 2.11 -26.27
N ALA A 447 0.34 2.91 -26.85
CA ALA A 447 0.50 3.01 -28.30
C ALA A 447 1.61 2.06 -28.74
N ILE A 448 1.51 1.54 -29.96
CA ILE A 448 2.52 0.68 -30.57
C ILE A 448 2.91 1.28 -31.92
N ILE A 449 4.20 1.54 -32.12
CA ILE A 449 4.70 2.10 -33.39
C ILE A 449 4.33 1.15 -34.55
N GLY A 450 3.66 1.70 -35.57
CA GLY A 450 3.23 0.96 -36.76
C GLY A 450 1.99 0.09 -36.61
N ASP A 451 1.35 0.08 -35.43
CA ASP A 451 0.11 -0.68 -35.20
C ASP A 451 -1.11 0.14 -35.68
N PRO A 452 -1.99 -0.43 -36.52
CA PRO A 452 -3.15 0.28 -37.07
C PRO A 452 -4.24 0.57 -36.02
N ASP A 453 -4.29 -0.20 -34.93
CA ASP A 453 -5.30 -0.11 -33.90
C ASP A 453 -4.84 0.67 -32.67
N LYS A 454 -3.58 0.50 -32.27
CA LYS A 454 -2.96 1.13 -31.10
C LYS A 454 -2.10 2.33 -31.49
N THR A 455 -2.71 3.28 -32.20
CA THR A 455 -2.02 4.48 -32.69
C THR A 455 -1.71 5.48 -31.56
N VAL A 456 -0.73 6.35 -31.79
CA VAL A 456 -0.39 7.48 -30.89
C VAL A 456 -1.61 8.38 -30.67
N GLU A 457 -2.33 8.71 -31.75
CA GLU A 457 -3.53 9.54 -31.70
C GLU A 457 -4.60 8.94 -30.77
N LYS A 458 -4.95 7.66 -30.96
CA LYS A 458 -5.95 6.98 -30.12
C LYS A 458 -5.52 6.94 -28.65
N ALA A 459 -4.23 6.73 -28.37
CA ALA A 459 -3.72 6.73 -27.01
C ALA A 459 -3.84 8.11 -26.34
N ILE A 460 -3.53 9.21 -27.06
CA ILE A 460 -3.70 10.58 -26.58
C ILE A 460 -5.18 10.86 -26.29
N LEU A 461 -6.06 10.58 -27.25
CA LEU A 461 -7.49 10.84 -27.12
C LEU A 461 -8.14 10.03 -25.99
N ASP A 462 -7.75 8.78 -25.81
CA ASP A 462 -8.23 7.97 -24.69
C ASP A 462 -7.78 8.57 -23.34
N VAL A 463 -6.50 8.94 -23.20
CA VAL A 463 -5.98 9.56 -21.96
C VAL A 463 -6.68 10.90 -21.69
N TRP A 464 -6.78 11.79 -22.68
CA TRP A 464 -7.48 13.07 -22.54
C TRP A 464 -8.97 12.91 -22.25
N SER A 465 -9.62 11.91 -22.83
CA SER A 465 -11.03 11.62 -22.54
C SER A 465 -11.23 11.20 -21.08
N SER A 466 -10.28 10.46 -20.49
CA SER A 466 -10.40 9.95 -19.13
C SER A 466 -10.33 11.04 -18.05
N PHE A 467 -9.88 12.26 -18.39
CA PHE A 467 -9.88 13.40 -17.48
C PHE A 467 -11.30 13.83 -17.07
N TRP A 468 -12.28 13.55 -17.92
CA TRP A 468 -13.70 13.79 -17.72
C TRP A 468 -14.34 12.52 -17.24
#